data_AF-A0A6P6MYN0-F1
#
_entry.id   AF-A0A6P6MYN0-F1
#
_cell.length_a   1.000
_cell.length_b   1.000
_cell.length_c   1.000
_cell.angle_alpha   90.00
_cell.angle_beta   90.00
_cell.angle_gamma   90.00
#
_symmetry.space_group_name_H-M   'P 1'
#
loop_
_entity.id
_entity.type
_entity.pdbx_description
1 polymer ?
#
loop_
_entity_poly.entity_id
_entity_poly.type
_entity_poly.pdbx_seq_one_letter_code
_entity_poly.pdbx_strand_id
1 'polypeptide(L)'
;MKVKWTQLGLVFFLLLSIIMTSCFIWQYQLPKLVLEENTGERSKSVRMCPRFPEPTPLEHPIHSLKEALEKVDALLRNNINPISLPSLSAIVTYNDTVLWTGNFGKRNGSDPNSAPPNEYTIY
;
A
#
# COMPACT_ATOMS: atom_id res chain seq x y z
N MET A 1 77.37 19.57 -31.67
CA MET A 1 76.53 20.64 -31.10
C MET A 1 76.55 20.52 -29.58
N LYS A 2 77.05 21.52 -28.84
CA LYS A 2 77.04 21.54 -27.37
C LYS A 2 75.62 21.86 -26.88
N VAL A 3 74.81 20.84 -26.61
CA VAL A 3 73.47 21.04 -26.06
C VAL A 3 73.67 21.58 -24.64
N LYS A 4 73.38 22.87 -24.45
CA LYS A 4 73.43 23.49 -23.13
C LYS A 4 72.35 22.83 -22.28
N TRP A 5 72.71 22.31 -21.11
CA TRP A 5 71.79 21.66 -20.17
C TRP A 5 70.51 22.46 -19.92
N THR A 6 70.60 23.79 -20.01
CA THR A 6 69.47 24.71 -19.95
C THR A 6 68.45 24.50 -21.07
N GLN A 7 68.90 24.25 -22.31
CA GLN A 7 68.02 23.92 -23.45
C GLN A 7 67.33 22.57 -23.24
N LEU A 8 68.04 21.59 -22.67
CA LEU A 8 67.44 20.28 -22.37
C LEU A 8 66.36 20.38 -21.29
N GLY A 9 66.62 21.16 -20.23
CA GLY A 9 65.62 21.46 -19.21
C GLY A 9 64.41 22.21 -19.78
N LEU A 10 64.64 23.20 -20.65
CA LEU A 10 63.57 23.98 -21.27
C LEU A 10 62.69 23.11 -22.17
N VAL A 11 63.29 22.21 -22.96
CA VAL A 11 62.56 21.23 -23.78
C VAL A 11 61.77 20.26 -22.91
N PHE A 12 62.35 19.80 -21.79
CA PHE A 12 61.66 18.90 -20.86
C PHE A 12 60.44 19.58 -20.22
N PHE A 13 60.57 20.81 -19.71
CA PHE A 13 59.46 21.56 -19.15
C PHE A 13 58.37 21.88 -20.18
N LEU A 14 58.77 22.17 -21.42
CA LEU A 14 57.83 22.41 -22.51
C LEU A 14 57.03 21.15 -22.84
N LEU A 15 57.69 19.99 -22.96
CA LEU A 15 57.01 18.70 -23.15
C LEU A 15 56.07 18.37 -21.98
N LEU A 16 56.51 18.59 -20.74
CA LEU A 16 55.71 18.34 -19.55
C LEU A 16 54.47 19.24 -19.51
N SER A 17 54.61 20.51 -19.90
CA SER A 17 53.47 21.43 -20.01
C SER A 17 52.44 20.96 -21.04
N ILE A 18 52.90 20.53 -22.22
CA ILE A 18 52.03 20.02 -23.30
C ILE A 18 51.27 18.78 -22.84
N ILE A 19 51.95 17.85 -22.19
CA ILE A 19 51.34 16.62 -21.66
C ILE A 19 50.24 16.98 -20.66
N MET A 20 50.54 17.84 -19.68
CA MET A 20 49.57 18.23 -18.65
C MET A 20 48.36 18.95 -19.26
N THR A 21 48.58 19.86 -20.21
CA THR A 21 47.47 20.53 -20.92
C THR A 21 46.64 19.56 -21.77
N SER A 22 47.27 18.57 -22.40
CA SER A 22 46.58 17.55 -23.20
C SER A 22 45.75 16.64 -22.30
N CYS A 23 46.28 16.24 -21.13
CA CYS A 23 45.53 15.50 -20.12
C CYS A 23 44.33 16.29 -19.59
N PHE A 24 44.48 17.61 -19.39
CA PHE A 24 43.37 18.46 -18.97
C PHE A 24 42.27 18.57 -20.03
N ILE A 25 42.65 18.76 -21.30
CA ILE A 25 41.69 18.79 -22.42
C ILE A 25 41.00 17.43 -22.55
N TRP A 26 41.74 16.34 -22.41
CA TRP A 26 41.18 14.98 -22.39
C TRP A 26 40.19 14.79 -21.23
N GLN A 27 40.53 15.23 -20.02
CA GLN A 27 39.62 15.19 -18.87
C GLN A 27 38.37 16.06 -19.08
N TYR A 28 38.49 17.18 -19.77
CA TYR A 28 37.37 18.06 -20.06
C TYR A 28 36.46 17.52 -21.16
N GLN A 29 37.04 16.86 -22.18
CA GLN A 29 36.31 16.25 -23.29
C GLN A 29 35.76 14.88 -22.96
N LEU A 30 36.28 14.20 -21.93
CA LEU A 30 35.61 13.03 -21.36
C LEU A 30 34.20 13.50 -20.99
N PRO A 31 33.15 12.95 -21.63
CA PRO A 31 31.79 13.30 -21.27
C PRO A 31 31.71 13.02 -19.79
N LYS A 32 31.41 14.05 -18.99
CA LYS A 32 30.97 13.81 -17.62
C LYS A 32 29.81 12.86 -17.80
N LEU A 33 30.00 11.62 -17.37
CA LEU A 33 28.91 10.71 -17.12
C LEU A 33 28.03 11.52 -16.17
N VAL A 34 27.02 12.19 -16.73
CA VAL A 34 25.78 12.36 -16.02
C VAL A 34 25.56 10.94 -15.55
N LEU A 35 25.59 10.75 -14.23
CA LEU A 35 24.97 9.60 -13.63
C LEU A 35 23.48 9.76 -13.96
N GLU A 36 23.13 9.60 -15.24
CA GLU A 36 21.91 8.95 -15.59
C GLU A 36 22.05 7.64 -14.85
N GLU A 37 21.39 7.57 -13.71
CA GLU A 37 20.28 6.66 -13.44
C GLU A 37 19.95 5.66 -14.57
N ASN A 38 20.96 5.11 -15.25
CA ASN A 38 20.87 3.88 -16.02
C ASN A 38 21.05 2.76 -15.00
N THR A 39 20.03 2.62 -14.17
CA THR A 39 19.65 1.34 -13.56
C THR A 39 19.03 0.48 -14.67
N GLY A 40 19.76 0.30 -15.76
CA GLY A 40 19.42 -0.50 -16.92
C GLY A 40 20.42 -1.65 -16.98
N GLU A 41 19.94 -2.84 -16.65
CA GLU A 41 20.60 -4.14 -16.86
C GLU A 41 21.80 -4.47 -15.97
N ARG A 42 21.51 -4.93 -14.74
CA ARG A 42 21.61 -6.37 -14.37
C ARG A 42 21.28 -6.60 -12.89
N SER A 43 20.35 -5.85 -12.32
CA SER A 43 19.72 -6.35 -11.09
C SER A 43 18.84 -7.51 -11.53
N LYS A 44 19.17 -8.76 -11.16
CA LYS A 44 18.09 -9.71 -10.89
C LYS A 44 17.15 -8.91 -10.01
N SER A 45 15.97 -8.55 -10.52
CA SER A 45 14.97 -7.85 -9.73
C SER A 45 14.77 -8.75 -8.53
N VAL A 46 15.44 -8.45 -7.42
CA VAL A 46 15.16 -9.09 -6.15
C VAL A 46 13.71 -8.68 -5.98
N ARG A 47 12.80 -9.64 -6.13
CA ARG A 47 11.40 -9.43 -5.80
C ARG A 47 11.43 -9.05 -4.33
N MET A 48 11.46 -7.74 -4.07
CA MET A 48 11.29 -7.23 -2.73
C MET A 48 9.92 -7.73 -2.32
N CYS A 49 9.85 -8.44 -1.20
CA CYS A 49 8.58 -8.85 -0.65
C CYS A 49 7.70 -7.59 -0.57
N PRO A 50 6.45 -7.66 -1.03
CA PRO A 50 5.57 -6.50 -0.97
C PRO A 50 5.54 -6.01 0.48
N ARG A 51 5.75 -4.70 0.66
CA ARG A 51 5.89 -4.07 1.99
C ARG A 51 4.69 -4.36 2.89
N PHE A 52 3.54 -4.61 2.27
CA PHE A 52 2.34 -5.12 2.88
C PHE A 52 1.84 -6.30 2.04
N PRO A 53 1.38 -7.40 2.65
CA PRO A 53 0.72 -8.46 1.92
C PRO A 53 -0.50 -7.89 1.17
N GLU A 54 -0.80 -8.42 -0.01
CA GLU A 54 -2.08 -8.10 -0.65
C GLU A 54 -3.20 -8.51 0.31
N PRO A 55 -4.23 -7.65 0.51
CA PRO A 55 -5.34 -7.98 1.37
C PRO A 55 -6.08 -9.18 0.78
N THR A 56 -5.77 -10.36 1.29
CA THR A 56 -6.54 -11.57 1.02
C THR A 56 -7.87 -11.43 1.74
N PRO A 57 -9.01 -11.58 1.04
CA PRO A 57 -10.29 -11.63 1.72
C PRO A 57 -10.23 -12.76 2.74
N LEU A 58 -10.50 -12.43 4.00
CA LEU A 58 -10.68 -13.44 5.03
C LEU A 58 -11.82 -14.35 4.57
N GLU A 59 -11.58 -15.66 4.50
CA GLU A 59 -12.65 -16.65 4.33
C GLU A 59 -13.52 -16.63 5.59
N HIS A 60 -14.50 -15.73 5.60
CA HIS A 60 -15.55 -15.58 6.59
C HIS A 60 -16.86 -15.45 5.81
N PRO A 61 -17.95 -16.18 6.14
CA PRO A 61 -18.13 -17.35 7.00
C PRO A 61 -18.19 -18.67 6.21
N ILE A 62 -18.23 -19.79 6.93
CA ILE A 62 -18.60 -21.11 6.39
C ILE A 62 -19.95 -20.98 5.66
N HIS A 63 -20.05 -21.43 4.41
CA HIS A 63 -21.25 -21.27 3.57
C HIS A 63 -22.55 -21.71 4.28
N SER A 64 -22.50 -22.81 5.04
CA SER A 64 -23.62 -23.30 5.84
C SER A 64 -24.07 -22.34 6.94
N LEU A 65 -23.12 -21.63 7.58
CA LEU A 65 -23.43 -20.63 8.59
C LEU A 65 -24.10 -19.40 7.98
N LYS A 66 -23.64 -18.96 6.80
CA LYS A 66 -24.28 -17.87 6.06
C LYS A 66 -25.74 -18.20 5.72
N GLU A 67 -26.00 -19.37 5.14
CA GLU A 67 -27.37 -19.81 4.82
C GLU A 67 -28.26 -19.91 6.06
N ALA A 68 -27.72 -20.39 7.18
CA ALA A 68 -28.45 -20.46 8.44
C ALA A 68 -28.80 -19.06 8.95
N LEU A 69 -27.85 -18.11 8.90
CA LEU A 69 -28.07 -16.73 9.32
C LEU A 69 -29.08 -16.00 8.42
N GLU A 70 -29.07 -16.26 7.12
CA GLU A 70 -30.09 -15.72 6.20
C GLU A 70 -31.50 -16.24 6.52
N LYS A 71 -31.63 -17.53 6.88
CA LYS A 71 -32.92 -18.10 7.33
C LYS A 71 -33.39 -17.47 8.65
N VAL A 72 -32.47 -17.24 9.58
CA VAL A 72 -32.77 -16.56 10.85
C VAL A 72 -33.20 -15.12 10.59
N ASP A 73 -32.48 -14.38 9.74
CA ASP A 73 -32.82 -13.00 9.38
C ASP A 73 -34.23 -12.91 8.79
N ALA A 74 -34.56 -13.78 7.84
CA ALA A 74 -35.89 -13.86 7.25
C ALA A 74 -36.99 -14.18 8.28
N LEU A 75 -36.73 -15.14 9.18
CA LEU A 75 -37.66 -15.50 10.25
C LEU A 75 -37.91 -14.29 11.16
N LEU A 76 -36.85 -13.63 11.63
CA LEU A 76 -36.97 -12.51 12.55
C LEU A 76 -37.73 -11.34 11.91
N ARG A 77 -37.45 -11.01 10.63
CA ARG A 77 -38.21 -9.99 9.88
C ARG A 77 -39.71 -10.30 9.84
N ASN A 78 -40.07 -11.56 9.62
CA ASN A 78 -41.47 -11.98 9.53
C ASN A 78 -42.19 -11.99 10.87
N ASN A 79 -41.46 -12.09 11.99
CA ASN A 79 -42.04 -12.14 13.34
C ASN A 79 -42.14 -10.77 14.01
N ILE A 80 -41.57 -9.71 13.43
CA ILE A 80 -41.74 -8.35 13.96
C ILE A 80 -43.20 -7.95 13.92
N ASN A 81 -43.68 -7.46 15.05
CA ASN A 81 -45.06 -7.01 15.22
C ASN A 81 -45.07 -5.69 16.00
N PRO A 82 -45.73 -4.64 15.50
CA PRO A 82 -45.70 -3.32 16.14
C PRO A 82 -46.25 -3.28 17.57
N ILE A 83 -47.01 -4.29 17.99
CA ILE A 83 -47.64 -4.36 19.31
C ILE A 83 -46.87 -5.30 20.24
N SER A 84 -46.58 -6.54 19.80
CA SER A 84 -45.98 -7.55 20.68
C SER A 84 -44.45 -7.59 20.62
N LEU A 85 -43.84 -7.20 19.50
CA LEU A 85 -42.38 -7.18 19.31
C LEU A 85 -42.00 -6.02 18.38
N PRO A 86 -42.06 -4.77 18.88
CA PRO A 86 -41.92 -3.57 18.04
C PRO A 86 -40.49 -3.39 17.50
N SER A 87 -39.50 -3.93 18.19
CA SER A 87 -38.09 -3.83 17.83
C SER A 87 -37.29 -5.00 18.40
N LEU A 88 -36.28 -5.43 17.66
CA LEU A 88 -35.32 -6.46 18.08
C LEU A 88 -33.95 -6.14 17.48
N SER A 89 -32.88 -6.34 18.23
CA SER A 89 -31.52 -6.37 17.72
C SER A 89 -30.86 -7.66 18.19
N ALA A 90 -30.11 -8.29 17.29
CA ALA A 90 -29.41 -9.54 17.54
C ALA A 90 -28.02 -9.48 16.89
N ILE A 91 -27.01 -9.94 17.62
CA ILE A 91 -25.62 -9.96 17.17
C ILE A 91 -25.09 -11.36 17.41
N VAL A 92 -24.46 -11.96 16.39
CA VAL A 92 -23.79 -13.25 16.48
C VAL A 92 -22.30 -13.03 16.47
N THR A 93 -21.64 -13.43 17.55
CA THR A 93 -20.20 -13.27 17.74
C THR A 93 -19.52 -14.63 17.89
N TYR A 94 -18.35 -14.79 17.29
CA TYR A 94 -17.50 -15.96 17.46
C TYR A 94 -16.05 -15.53 17.61
N ASN A 95 -15.39 -15.97 18.68
CA ASN A 95 -13.98 -15.67 18.94
C ASN A 95 -13.65 -14.16 18.80
N ASP A 96 -14.41 -13.33 19.51
CA ASP A 96 -14.31 -11.85 19.50
C ASP A 96 -14.54 -11.17 18.13
N THR A 97 -15.01 -11.91 17.14
CA THR A 97 -15.42 -11.37 15.83
C THR A 97 -16.93 -11.34 15.71
N VAL A 98 -17.46 -10.24 15.15
CA VAL A 98 -18.87 -10.13 14.81
C VAL A 98 -19.11 -10.82 13.46
N LEU A 99 -19.88 -11.90 13.48
CA LEU A 99 -20.21 -12.67 12.29
C LEU A 99 -21.46 -12.15 11.59
N TRP A 100 -22.41 -11.62 12.34
CA TRP A 100 -23.67 -11.09 11.82
C TRP A 100 -24.34 -10.14 12.80
N THR A 101 -24.98 -9.13 12.26
CA THR A 101 -25.78 -8.13 13.00
C THR A 101 -27.13 -8.01 12.33
N GLY A 102 -28.19 -8.24 13.08
CA GLY A 102 -29.57 -8.10 12.64
C GLY A 102 -30.31 -7.06 13.46
N ASN A 103 -30.85 -6.06 12.79
CA ASN A 103 -31.64 -4.99 13.39
C ASN A 103 -33.03 -4.97 12.76
N PHE A 104 -34.06 -5.04 13.60
CA PHE A 104 -35.42 -5.32 13.16
C PHE A 104 -36.44 -4.41 13.86
N GLY A 105 -37.54 -4.12 13.15
CA GLY A 105 -38.61 -3.26 13.66
C GLY A 105 -38.29 -1.78 13.58
N LYS A 106 -38.81 -1.00 14.52
CA LYS A 106 -38.65 0.46 14.57
C LYS A 106 -38.02 0.89 15.88
N ARG A 107 -37.02 1.79 15.78
CA ARG A 107 -36.41 2.41 16.95
C ARG A 107 -37.39 3.28 17.73
N ASN A 108 -38.29 3.98 17.05
CA ASN A 108 -39.36 4.77 17.64
C ASN A 108 -40.71 4.23 17.15
N GLY A 109 -41.48 3.62 18.05
CA GLY A 109 -42.79 3.04 17.74
C GLY A 109 -43.86 4.09 17.41
N SER A 110 -43.71 5.33 17.89
CA SER A 110 -44.64 6.42 17.61
C SER A 110 -44.42 7.06 16.24
N ASP A 111 -43.21 6.97 15.69
CA ASP A 111 -42.88 7.53 14.38
C ASP A 111 -43.00 6.46 13.28
N PRO A 112 -43.94 6.59 12.33
CA PRO A 112 -44.11 5.62 11.26
C PRO A 112 -42.89 5.52 10.35
N ASN A 113 -42.06 6.56 10.26
CA ASN A 113 -40.85 6.62 9.41
C ASN A 113 -39.56 6.33 10.20
N SER A 114 -39.67 5.89 11.45
CA SER A 114 -38.50 5.54 12.24
C SER A 114 -37.69 4.43 11.57
N ALA A 115 -36.38 4.66 11.49
CA ALA A 115 -35.43 3.61 11.15
C ALA A 115 -35.47 2.46 12.18
N PRO A 116 -34.98 1.27 11.79
CA PRO A 116 -34.70 0.19 12.75
C PRO A 116 -33.70 0.63 13.83
N PRO A 117 -33.68 -0.06 14.98
CA PRO A 117 -32.63 0.11 15.97
C PRO A 117 -31.24 -0.18 15.38
N ASN A 118 -30.18 0.27 16.05
CA ASN A 118 -28.79 0.00 15.68
C ASN A 118 -28.01 -0.52 16.90
N GLU A 119 -26.74 -0.86 16.70
CA GLU A 119 -25.82 -1.39 17.71
C GLU A 119 -25.57 -0.43 18.90
N TYR A 120 -25.97 0.83 18.76
CA TYR A 120 -25.88 1.85 19.81
C TYR A 120 -27.25 2.21 20.42
N THR A 121 -28.33 1.57 19.96
CA THR A 121 -29.68 1.84 20.46
C THR A 121 -29.87 1.18 21.82
N ILE A 122 -30.26 1.98 22.81
CA ILE A 122 -30.62 1.53 24.14
C ILE A 122 -32.13 1.33 24.16
N TYR A 123 -32.58 0.14 24.59
CA TYR A 123 -33.98 -0.23 24.72
C TYR A 123 -34.58 0.17 26.06
#